data_AF-A0A958IFW1-F1
#
_entry.id   AF-A0A958IFW1-F1
#
_cell.length_a   1.000
_cell.length_b   1.000
_cell.length_c   1.000
_cell.angle_alpha   90.00
_cell.angle_beta   90.00
_cell.angle_gamma   90.00
#
_symmetry.space_group_name_H-M   'P 1'
#
loop_
_entity.id
_entity.type
_entity.pdbx_description
1 polymer ?
#
loop_
_entity_poly.entity_id
_entity_poly.type
_entity_poly.pdbx_seq_one_letter_code
_entity_poly.pdbx_strand_id
1 'polypeptide(L)'
;MNKDHIRSLERIQYEGDIEIVSDRDQLKRILDQLSRFEMIGFDTESKPVFEKGVQSRLAIIQLASHDTVYLVQVLKTGFTDGLKSFLTQDSPLKLGIGLLDDLRKLRAEIDTELNG
;
A
#
# COMPACT_ATOMS: atom_id res chain seq x y z
N MET A 1 -29.83 3.52 6.45
CA MET A 1 -29.29 3.59 5.07
C MET A 1 -29.74 2.34 4.32
N ASN A 2 -30.54 2.44 3.25
CA ASN A 2 -31.07 1.29 2.52
C ASN A 2 -30.08 0.83 1.42
N LYS A 3 -29.93 -0.48 1.20
CA LYS A 3 -28.98 -1.07 0.22
C LYS A 3 -29.20 -0.57 -1.21
N ASP A 4 -30.43 -0.23 -1.57
CA ASP A 4 -30.78 0.29 -2.90
C ASP A 4 -30.17 1.68 -3.16
N HIS A 5 -30.01 2.48 -2.11
CA HIS A 5 -29.43 3.83 -2.19
C HIS A 5 -27.90 3.81 -2.44
N ILE A 6 -27.22 2.73 -2.02
CA ILE A 6 -25.77 2.56 -2.25
C ILE A 6 -25.52 2.17 -3.72
N ARG A 7 -26.42 1.36 -4.30
CA ARG A 7 -26.30 0.89 -5.68
C ARG A 7 -26.56 1.98 -6.73
N SER A 8 -27.29 3.03 -6.35
CA SER A 8 -27.56 4.19 -7.21
C SER A 8 -26.46 5.25 -7.17
N LEU A 9 -25.45 5.10 -6.31
CA LEU A 9 -24.32 6.02 -6.29
C LEU A 9 -23.47 5.82 -7.54
N GLU A 10 -23.05 6.94 -8.13
CA GLU A 10 -22.11 6.92 -9.25
C GLU A 10 -20.80 6.27 -8.80
N ARG A 11 -20.32 5.31 -9.59
CA ARG A 11 -19.05 4.66 -9.32
C ARG A 11 -17.95 5.61 -9.74
N ILE A 12 -17.16 6.05 -8.78
CA ILE A 12 -15.91 6.76 -9.05
C ILE A 12 -14.88 5.70 -9.48
N GLN A 13 -14.24 5.93 -10.62
CA GLN A 13 -13.11 5.14 -11.10
C GLN A 13 -11.92 6.08 -11.24
N TYR A 14 -10.74 5.60 -10.86
CA TYR A 14 -9.51 6.33 -11.10
C TYR A 14 -9.16 6.25 -12.59
N GLU A 15 -8.93 7.42 -13.21
CA GLU A 15 -8.64 7.55 -14.64
C GLU A 15 -7.17 7.89 -14.94
N GLY A 16 -6.35 8.09 -13.90
CA GLY A 16 -4.92 8.37 -14.04
C GLY A 16 -4.08 7.12 -14.29
N ASP A 17 -2.76 7.31 -14.31
CA ASP A 17 -1.82 6.23 -14.61
C ASP A 17 -1.71 5.23 -13.44
N ILE A 18 -1.66 3.94 -13.76
CA ILE A 18 -1.44 2.87 -12.79
C ILE A 18 -0.17 2.11 -13.17
N GLU A 19 0.81 2.10 -12.26
CA GLU A 19 2.06 1.36 -12.44
C GLU A 19 2.13 0.16 -11.48
N ILE A 20 2.37 -1.03 -12.03
CA ILE A 20 2.61 -2.24 -11.23
C ILE A 20 4.10 -2.35 -10.93
N VAL A 21 4.44 -2.37 -9.64
CA VAL A 21 5.81 -2.43 -9.14
C VAL A 21 6.05 -3.82 -8.56
N SER A 22 6.86 -4.63 -9.23
CA SER A 22 7.03 -6.04 -8.89
C SER A 22 8.49 -6.51 -8.71
N ASP A 23 9.45 -5.62 -8.96
CA ASP A 23 10.86 -5.83 -8.65
C ASP A 23 11.45 -4.67 -7.82
N ARG A 24 12.67 -4.89 -7.33
CA ARG A 24 13.33 -3.99 -6.37
C ARG A 24 13.87 -2.71 -7.03
N ASP A 25 14.22 -2.75 -8.30
CA ASP A 25 14.76 -1.58 -9.01
C ASP A 25 13.64 -0.59 -9.35
N GLN A 26 12.50 -1.11 -9.81
CA GLN A 26 11.26 -0.33 -9.95
C GLN A 26 10.86 0.30 -8.61
N LEU A 27 10.87 -0.51 -7.53
CA LEU A 27 10.54 -0.03 -6.19
C LEU A 27 11.46 1.11 -5.77
N LYS A 28 12.78 0.97 -5.94
CA LYS A 28 13.71 2.04 -5.60
C LYS A 28 13.39 3.33 -6.37
N ARG A 29 13.17 3.22 -7.69
CA ARG A 29 12.88 4.36 -8.57
C ARG A 29 11.62 5.11 -8.14
N ILE A 30 10.53 4.40 -7.85
CA ILE A 30 9.26 5.05 -7.47
C ILE A 30 9.35 5.66 -6.07
N LEU A 31 10.09 5.07 -5.14
CA LEU A 31 10.30 5.67 -3.81
C LEU A 31 11.12 6.97 -3.91
N ASP A 32 12.16 6.99 -4.75
CA ASP A 32 12.96 8.18 -5.03
C ASP A 32 12.11 9.31 -5.65
N GLN A 33 11.13 8.96 -6.48
CA GLN A 33 10.17 9.90 -7.07
C GLN A 33 9.15 10.40 -6.05
N LEU A 34 8.51 9.48 -5.32
CA LEU A 34 7.45 9.80 -4.36
C LEU A 34 7.98 10.63 -3.18
N SER A 35 9.27 10.50 -2.85
CA SER A 35 9.92 11.28 -1.78
C SER A 35 9.98 12.79 -2.07
N ARG A 36 9.65 13.23 -3.28
CA ARG A 36 9.64 14.64 -3.69
C ARG A 36 8.31 15.35 -3.45
N PHE A 37 7.25 14.60 -3.15
CA PHE A 37 5.94 15.16 -2.83
C PHE A 37 5.86 15.50 -1.35
N GLU A 38 4.99 16.44 -0.98
CA GLU A 38 4.71 16.74 0.43
C GLU A 38 3.76 15.70 1.04
N MET A 39 2.83 15.17 0.23
CA MET A 39 1.81 14.22 0.64
C MET A 39 1.57 13.19 -0.46
N ILE A 40 1.25 11.97 -0.06
CA ILE A 40 0.86 10.87 -0.95
C ILE A 40 -0.33 10.11 -0.36
N GLY A 41 -1.14 9.50 -1.21
CA GLY A 41 -2.11 8.50 -0.79
C GLY A 41 -1.42 7.18 -0.43
N PHE A 42 -1.93 6.50 0.59
CA PHE A 42 -1.44 5.21 1.07
C PHE A 42 -2.61 4.30 1.43
N ASP A 43 -2.53 3.05 0.97
CA ASP A 43 -3.44 1.97 1.36
C ASP A 43 -2.74 0.61 1.26
N THR A 44 -3.31 -0.43 1.87
CA THR A 44 -2.75 -1.79 1.81
C THR A 44 -3.80 -2.85 1.55
N GLU A 45 -3.44 -3.88 0.79
CA GLU A 45 -4.32 -5.02 0.51
C GLU A 45 -3.65 -6.32 0.94
N SER A 46 -4.42 -7.17 1.61
CA SER A 46 -3.94 -8.45 2.13
C SER A 46 -4.33 -9.60 1.19
N LYS A 47 -3.50 -10.65 1.12
CA LYS A 47 -3.79 -11.83 0.31
C LYS A 47 -5.02 -12.55 0.87
N PRO A 48 -6.10 -12.79 0.10
CA PRO A 48 -7.26 -13.49 0.63
C PRO A 48 -6.87 -14.91 1.07
N VAL A 49 -7.27 -15.28 2.29
CA VAL A 49 -7.07 -16.61 2.87
C VAL A 49 -8.43 -17.16 3.28
N PHE A 50 -8.75 -18.36 2.80
CA PHE A 50 -10.04 -19.03 3.04
C PHE A 50 -9.95 -20.15 4.07
N GLU A 51 -8.76 -20.40 4.61
CA GLU A 51 -8.52 -21.41 5.65
C GLU A 51 -8.65 -20.78 7.04
N LYS A 52 -9.46 -21.42 7.90
CA LYS A 52 -9.73 -20.94 9.25
C LYS A 52 -8.47 -21.02 10.11
N GLY A 53 -8.09 -19.89 10.71
CA GLY A 53 -6.94 -19.79 11.61
C GLY A 53 -5.62 -19.40 10.93
N VAL A 54 -5.60 -19.28 9.60
CA VAL A 54 -4.43 -18.78 8.87
C VAL A 54 -4.51 -17.26 8.77
N GLN A 55 -3.45 -16.57 9.21
CA GLN A 55 -3.38 -15.11 9.12
C GLN A 55 -3.09 -14.69 7.67
N SER A 56 -3.86 -13.73 7.18
CA SER A 56 -3.64 -13.12 5.87
C SER A 56 -2.39 -12.24 5.91
N ARG A 57 -1.55 -12.38 4.87
CA ARG A 57 -0.32 -11.60 4.70
C ARG A 57 -0.56 -10.37 3.86
N LEU A 58 0.22 -9.31 4.10
CA LEU A 58 0.18 -8.11 3.27
C LEU A 58 0.68 -8.47 1.85
N ALA A 59 -0.13 -8.16 0.83
CA ALA A 59 0.14 -8.53 -0.54
C ALA A 59 0.55 -7.34 -1.41
N ILE A 60 -0.14 -6.21 -1.23
CA ILE A 60 0.04 -5.00 -2.03
C ILE A 60 0.08 -3.79 -1.11
N ILE A 61 1.02 -2.89 -1.34
CA ILE A 61 0.96 -1.50 -0.85
C ILE A 61 0.60 -0.62 -2.04
N GLN A 62 -0.37 0.25 -1.86
CA GLN A 62 -0.79 1.24 -2.83
C GLN A 62 -0.21 2.59 -2.42
N LEU A 63 0.52 3.25 -3.32
CA LEU A 63 1.05 4.59 -3.12
C LEU A 63 0.55 5.48 -4.24
N ALA A 64 -0.09 6.61 -3.92
CA ALA A 64 -0.68 7.48 -4.93
C ALA A 64 -0.07 8.89 -4.87
N SER A 65 0.46 9.37 -6.00
CA SER A 65 0.66 10.80 -6.25
C SER A 65 -0.64 11.43 -6.74
N HIS A 66 -0.58 12.71 -7.13
CA HIS A 66 -1.71 13.41 -7.74
C HIS A 66 -2.14 12.84 -9.11
N ASP A 67 -1.26 12.13 -9.81
CA ASP A 67 -1.39 11.73 -11.21
C ASP A 67 -1.10 10.25 -11.49
N THR A 68 -0.51 9.53 -10.53
CA THR A 68 -0.17 8.10 -10.70
C THR A 68 -0.42 7.30 -9.42
N VAL A 69 -0.97 6.10 -9.58
CA VAL A 69 -1.09 5.08 -8.52
C VAL A 69 -0.10 3.96 -8.76
N TYR A 70 0.72 3.68 -7.75
CA TYR A 70 1.70 2.59 -7.75
C TYR A 70 1.18 1.41 -6.93
N LEU A 71 1.13 0.24 -7.55
CA LEU A 71 0.73 -1.02 -6.90
C LEU A 71 1.99 -1.85 -6.62
N VAL A 72 2.53 -1.71 -5.41
CA VAL A 72 3.74 -2.39 -4.96
C VAL A 72 3.41 -3.79 -4.47
N GLN A 73 3.81 -4.81 -5.23
CA GLN A 73 3.60 -6.22 -4.90
C GLN A 73 4.65 -6.70 -3.91
N VAL A 74 4.45 -6.44 -2.61
CA VAL A 74 5.44 -6.72 -1.57
C VAL A 74 5.79 -8.20 -1.42
N LEU A 75 4.91 -9.12 -1.83
CA LEU A 75 5.23 -10.56 -1.89
C LEU A 75 6.30 -10.91 -2.93
N LYS A 76 6.58 -10.01 -3.88
CA LYS A 76 7.64 -10.16 -4.90
C LYS A 76 8.84 -9.29 -4.58
N THR A 77 8.64 -8.03 -4.20
CA THR A 77 9.74 -7.11 -3.91
C THR A 77 10.40 -7.39 -2.55
N GLY A 78 9.63 -7.89 -1.60
CA GLY A 78 9.95 -7.91 -0.16
C GLY A 78 9.84 -6.52 0.47
N PHE A 79 9.99 -6.46 1.80
CA PHE A 79 10.13 -5.19 2.52
C PHE A 79 11.60 -4.74 2.54
N THR A 80 12.04 -4.14 1.44
CA THR A 80 13.39 -3.55 1.36
C THR A 80 13.60 -2.48 2.43
N ASP A 81 14.85 -2.23 2.83
CA ASP A 81 15.17 -1.17 3.78
C ASP A 81 14.74 0.22 3.27
N GLY A 82 14.82 0.43 1.95
CA GLY A 82 14.31 1.64 1.31
C GLY A 82 12.80 1.81 1.51
N LEU A 83 12.01 0.73 1.34
CA LEU A 83 10.57 0.77 1.60
C LEU A 83 10.26 0.99 3.08
N LYS A 84 10.96 0.30 3.99
CA LYS A 84 10.80 0.50 5.45
C LYS A 84 11.06 1.95 5.83
N SER A 85 12.20 2.51 5.42
CA SER A 85 12.56 3.91 5.67
C SER A 85 11.55 4.87 5.06
N PHE A 86 11.08 4.61 3.85
CA PHE A 86 10.10 5.45 3.17
C PHE A 86 8.75 5.48 3.91
N LEU A 87 8.32 4.36 4.48
CA LEU A 87 7.07 4.28 5.23
C LEU A 87 7.15 4.95 6.60
N THR A 88 8.33 4.98 7.22
CA THR A 88 8.52 5.55 8.58
C THR A 88 9.01 6.99 8.59
N GLN A 89 9.50 7.54 7.48
CA GLN A 89 9.91 8.95 7.42
C GLN A 89 8.71 9.91 7.52
N ASP A 90 8.94 11.10 8.09
CA ASP A 90 7.90 12.11 8.32
C ASP A 90 7.37 12.76 7.03
N SER A 91 8.19 12.77 5.98
CA SER A 91 7.84 13.34 4.66
C SER A 91 8.19 12.36 3.53
N PRO A 92 7.30 12.12 2.55
CA PRO A 92 5.95 12.68 2.41
C PRO A 92 5.02 12.19 3.51
N LEU A 93 3.99 12.97 3.83
CA LEU A 93 2.88 12.54 4.67
C LEU A 93 2.05 11.48 3.92
N LYS A 94 1.78 10.35 4.57
CA LYS A 94 1.00 9.25 4.00
C LYS A 94 -0.45 9.38 4.46
N LEU A 95 -1.34 9.67 3.51
CA LEU A 95 -2.76 9.91 3.76
C LEU A 95 -3.58 8.68 3.40
N GLY A 96 -4.52 8.30 4.27
CA GLY A 96 -5.44 7.19 4.02
C GLY A 96 -6.51 7.09 5.10
N ILE A 97 -7.48 6.20 4.91
CA ILE A 97 -8.59 5.97 5.84
C ILE A 97 -8.36 4.64 6.55
N GLY A 98 -8.52 4.60 7.87
CA GLY A 98 -8.38 3.35 8.62
C GLY A 98 -6.94 2.89 8.88
N LEU A 99 -5.95 3.75 8.64
CA LEU A 99 -4.51 3.48 8.69
C LEU A 99 -4.01 2.76 9.95
N LEU A 100 -4.69 2.89 11.09
CA LEU A 100 -4.25 2.27 12.34
C LEU A 100 -4.15 0.74 12.22
N ASP A 101 -5.09 0.10 11.54
CA ASP A 101 -5.07 -1.35 11.36
C ASP A 101 -4.05 -1.77 10.30
N ASP A 102 -3.85 -0.97 9.25
CA ASP A 102 -2.80 -1.21 8.25
C ASP A 102 -1.40 -1.08 8.85
N LEU A 103 -1.17 -0.09 9.71
CA LEU A 103 0.09 0.08 10.42
C LEU A 103 0.41 -1.09 11.34
N ARG A 104 -0.60 -1.69 11.99
CA ARG A 104 -0.41 -2.89 12.82
C ARG A 104 0.03 -4.09 11.98
N LYS A 105 -0.62 -4.32 10.84
CA LYS A 105 -0.26 -5.41 9.90
C LYS A 105 1.12 -5.17 9.30
N LEU A 106 1.40 -3.95 8.89
CA LEU A 106 2.69 -3.53 8.33
C LEU A 106 3.82 -3.78 9.32
N ARG A 107 3.63 -3.41 10.59
CA ARG A 107 4.62 -3.67 11.65
C ARG A 107 4.85 -5.17 11.85
N ALA A 108 3.79 -5.97 11.89
CA ALA A 108 3.92 -7.42 12.05
C ALA A 108 4.70 -8.07 10.88
N GLU A 109 4.51 -7.64 9.64
CA GLU A 109 5.27 -8.14 8.48
C GLU A 109 6.75 -7.71 8.55
N ILE A 110 7.02 -6.45 8.88
CA ILE A 110 8.39 -5.94 9.04
C ILE A 110 9.13 -6.70 10.14
N ASP A 111 8.50 -6.91 11.30
CA ASP A 111 9.09 -7.65 12.43
C ASP A 111 9.34 -9.13 12.08
N THR A 112 8.46 -9.73 11.26
CA THR A 112 8.63 -11.13 10.82
C THR A 112 9.84 -11.28 9.90
N GLU A 113 10.09 -10.34 8.99
CA GLU A 113 11.30 -10.38 8.13
C GLU A 113 12.60 -10.11 8.89
N LEU A 114 12.56 -9.42 10.03
CA LEU A 114 13.76 -9.13 10.84
C LEU A 114 14.17 -10.30 11.75
N ASN A 115 13.23 -11.19 12.09
CA ASN A 115 13.43 -12.32 12.99
C ASN A 115 13.51 -13.67 12.26
N GLY A 116 13.46 -13.67 10.92
CA GLY A 116 13.48 -14.85 10.05
C GLY A 116 14.82 -15.13 9.39
#